data_AF-A0A955MCM6-F1
#
_entry.id   AF-A0A955MCM6-F1
#
_cell.length_a   1.000
_cell.length_b   1.000
_cell.length_c   1.000
_cell.angle_alpha   90.00
_cell.angle_beta   90.00
_cell.angle_gamma   90.00
#
_symmetry.space_group_name_H-M   'P 1'
#
loop_
_entity.id
_entity.type
_entity.pdbx_description
1 polymer ?
#
loop_
_entity_poly.entity_id
_entity_poly.type
_entity_poly.pdbx_seq_one_letter_code
_entity_poly.pdbx_strand_id
1 'polypeptide(L)'
;ELVFDYSGTKDTKITMLEHLIGKSGTLTVSEISIEALEKEEYVIPVGFDNDGASLTEEQCFRLFSLPANVVEENCDVVPNPDFSRTLESRKMDIIEDIEQRNTRFFEDEMGKLDKWADDLKKALEAEIKELDKEIKQLKREAKRIPVLKDKLKVQRQIKDWEKKRKEKRSKLFEEQDAIEEQKDALIESIESRLKQKTTISELFKIKWRIQ
;
A
#
# COMPACT_ATOMS: atom_id res chain seq x y z
N GLU A 1 -10.60 -16.76 -34.44
CA GLU A 1 -9.93 -15.56 -34.92
C GLU A 1 -10.84 -14.36 -34.78
N LEU A 2 -10.34 -13.30 -34.14
CA LEU A 2 -10.97 -11.99 -34.05
C LEU A 2 -10.31 -11.05 -35.05
N VAL A 3 -11.12 -10.44 -35.92
CA VAL A 3 -10.67 -9.41 -36.86
C VAL A 3 -11.13 -8.06 -36.33
N PHE A 4 -10.17 -7.23 -35.94
CA PHE A 4 -10.37 -5.86 -35.45
C PHE A 4 -10.35 -4.89 -36.63
N ASP A 5 -11.37 -4.05 -36.74
CA ASP A 5 -11.49 -3.03 -37.80
C ASP A 5 -10.95 -1.69 -37.28
N TYR A 6 -9.80 -1.28 -37.80
CA TYR A 6 -9.17 0.00 -37.46
C TYR A 6 -9.90 1.20 -38.10
N SER A 7 -10.55 0.98 -39.25
CA SER A 7 -11.22 2.03 -40.03
C SER A 7 -12.63 2.38 -39.52
N GLY A 8 -13.24 1.49 -38.72
CA GLY A 8 -14.55 1.68 -38.12
C GLY A 8 -14.62 2.75 -37.04
N THR A 9 -13.48 3.10 -36.41
CA THR A 9 -13.39 4.13 -35.37
C THR A 9 -13.06 5.51 -35.97
N LYS A 10 -14.09 6.22 -36.44
CA LYS A 10 -13.92 7.57 -37.06
C LYS A 10 -13.43 8.67 -36.09
N ASP A 11 -13.63 8.50 -34.78
CA ASP A 11 -13.40 9.58 -33.79
C ASP A 11 -12.17 9.37 -32.88
N THR A 12 -11.52 8.20 -32.92
CA THR A 12 -10.37 7.91 -32.05
C THR A 12 -9.26 7.23 -32.85
N LYS A 13 -8.33 8.03 -33.40
CA LYS A 13 -7.11 7.46 -34.00
C LYS A 13 -6.23 6.89 -32.90
N ILE A 14 -6.16 5.56 -32.83
CA ILE A 14 -5.22 4.88 -31.94
C ILE A 14 -3.90 4.76 -32.71
N THR A 15 -3.07 5.81 -32.67
CA THR A 15 -1.77 5.87 -33.37
C THR A 15 -0.88 4.69 -33.00
N MET A 16 -1.01 4.19 -31.76
CA MET A 16 -0.27 3.02 -31.29
C MET A 16 -0.60 1.72 -32.02
N LEU A 17 -1.73 1.59 -32.74
CA LEU A 17 -2.06 0.39 -33.51
C LEU A 17 -1.77 0.52 -35.01
N GLU A 18 -1.35 1.70 -35.49
CA GLU A 18 -1.12 1.96 -36.93
C GLU A 18 -0.09 1.01 -37.54
N HIS A 19 0.96 0.69 -36.79
CA HIS A 19 2.03 -0.23 -37.22
C HIS A 19 1.61 -1.71 -37.22
N LEU A 20 0.43 -2.03 -36.66
CA LEU A 20 -0.13 -3.38 -36.59
C LEU A 20 -1.23 -3.60 -37.64
N ILE A 21 -1.59 -2.58 -38.44
CA ILE A 21 -2.58 -2.71 -39.52
C ILE A 21 -2.10 -3.75 -40.54
N GLY A 22 -2.96 -4.73 -40.85
CA GLY A 22 -2.64 -5.84 -41.75
C GLY A 22 -1.84 -6.98 -41.09
N LYS A 23 -1.42 -6.83 -39.83
CA LYS A 23 -0.78 -7.91 -39.07
C LYS A 23 -1.81 -8.81 -38.40
N SER A 24 -1.37 -10.04 -38.13
CA SER A 24 -2.10 -10.99 -37.30
C SER A 24 -1.15 -11.66 -36.32
N GLY A 25 -1.72 -12.22 -35.27
CA GLY A 25 -0.95 -12.75 -34.16
C GLY A 25 -1.80 -13.46 -33.14
N THR A 26 -1.19 -13.72 -31.99
CA THR A 26 -1.82 -14.35 -30.84
C THR A 26 -1.82 -13.39 -29.66
N LEU A 27 -2.87 -13.43 -28.85
CA LEU A 27 -3.00 -12.65 -27.62
C LEU A 27 -3.54 -13.58 -26.54
N THR A 28 -2.83 -13.65 -25.43
CA THR A 28 -3.27 -14.38 -24.24
C THR A 28 -3.41 -13.39 -23.11
N VAL A 29 -4.52 -13.47 -22.40
CA VAL A 29 -4.80 -12.60 -21.26
C VAL A 29 -4.86 -13.48 -20.02
N SER A 30 -4.00 -13.17 -19.06
CA SER A 30 -3.94 -13.86 -17.77
C SER A 30 -4.30 -12.90 -16.65
N GLU A 31 -4.91 -13.39 -15.60
CA GLU A 31 -5.12 -12.66 -14.35
C GLU A 31 -4.08 -13.12 -13.33
N ILE A 32 -3.52 -12.16 -12.60
CA ILE A 32 -2.66 -12.42 -11.45
C ILE A 32 -3.33 -11.84 -10.21
N SER A 33 -3.50 -12.68 -9.20
CA SER A 33 -3.95 -12.27 -7.87
C SER A 33 -2.78 -12.36 -6.91
N ILE A 34 -2.45 -11.23 -6.28
CA ILE A 34 -1.36 -11.08 -5.33
C ILE A 34 -1.97 -10.72 -3.98
N GLU A 35 -1.79 -11.60 -3.00
CA GLU A 35 -2.12 -11.31 -1.60
C GLU A 35 -0.89 -10.68 -0.93
N ALA A 36 -0.86 -9.35 -0.83
CA ALA A 36 0.17 -8.56 -0.16
C ALA A 36 -0.43 -7.82 1.06
N LEU A 37 -0.12 -6.52 1.25
CA LEU A 37 -0.81 -5.64 2.22
C LEU A 37 -2.31 -5.57 1.94
N GLU A 38 -2.67 -5.51 0.67
CA GLU A 38 -4.05 -5.66 0.22
C GLU A 38 -4.08 -6.77 -0.84
N LYS A 39 -5.28 -7.29 -1.12
CA LYS A 39 -5.46 -8.19 -2.24
C LYS A 39 -5.53 -7.33 -3.51
N GLU A 40 -4.55 -7.50 -4.38
CA GLU A 40 -4.47 -6.79 -5.66
C GLU A 40 -4.59 -7.80 -6.81
N GLU A 41 -5.44 -7.46 -7.79
CA GLU A 41 -5.68 -8.26 -8.99
C GLU A 41 -5.26 -7.44 -10.22
N TYR A 42 -4.47 -8.06 -11.10
CA TYR A 42 -4.02 -7.45 -12.34
C TYR A 42 -4.31 -8.34 -13.53
N VAL A 43 -4.57 -7.70 -14.67
CA VAL A 43 -4.73 -8.36 -15.95
C VAL A 43 -3.45 -8.17 -16.75
N ILE A 44 -2.81 -9.27 -17.16
CA ILE A 44 -1.57 -9.28 -17.93
C ILE A 44 -1.87 -9.76 -19.37
N PRO A 45 -1.95 -8.84 -20.35
CA PRO A 45 -2.22 -9.21 -21.74
C PRO A 45 -0.93 -9.37 -22.55
N VAL A 46 -0.52 -10.60 -22.86
CA VAL A 46 0.70 -10.88 -23.64
C VAL A 46 0.32 -11.24 -25.08
N GLY A 47 0.69 -10.35 -26.01
CA GLY A 47 0.44 -10.52 -27.44
C GLY A 47 1.73 -10.65 -28.23
N PHE A 48 1.69 -11.42 -29.31
CA PHE A 48 2.75 -11.51 -30.32
C PHE A 48 2.13 -11.43 -31.71
N ASP A 49 2.82 -10.80 -32.66
CA ASP A 49 2.49 -10.95 -34.07
C ASP A 49 3.05 -12.28 -34.62
N ASN A 50 2.63 -12.66 -35.84
CA ASN A 50 3.13 -13.87 -36.50
C ASN A 50 4.62 -13.79 -36.87
N ASP A 51 5.20 -12.59 -36.86
CA ASP A 51 6.63 -12.37 -37.09
C ASP A 51 7.47 -12.62 -35.81
N GLY A 52 6.80 -12.86 -34.66
CA GLY A 52 7.41 -13.10 -33.36
C GLY A 52 7.69 -11.84 -32.55
N ALA A 53 7.29 -10.65 -33.01
CA ALA A 53 7.42 -9.42 -32.26
C ALA A 53 6.38 -9.34 -31.14
N SER A 54 6.81 -8.97 -29.94
CA SER A 54 5.93 -8.78 -28.79
C SER A 54 5.16 -7.47 -28.88
N LEU A 55 3.89 -7.50 -28.48
CA LEU A 55 3.04 -6.32 -28.33
C LEU A 55 3.23 -5.73 -26.94
N THR A 56 3.19 -4.40 -26.85
CA THR A 56 3.15 -3.71 -25.55
C THR A 56 1.80 -3.95 -24.87
N GLU A 57 1.76 -3.82 -23.55
CA GLU A 57 0.52 -3.98 -22.78
C GLU A 57 -0.59 -3.02 -23.26
N GLU A 58 -0.23 -1.76 -23.51
CA GLU A 58 -1.17 -0.76 -24.04
C GLU A 58 -1.72 -1.15 -25.40
N GLN A 59 -0.89 -1.69 -26.31
CA GLN A 59 -1.35 -2.17 -27.61
C GLN A 59 -2.37 -3.29 -27.46
N CYS A 60 -2.11 -4.25 -26.56
CA CYS A 60 -3.04 -5.35 -26.31
C CYS A 60 -4.39 -4.85 -25.78
N PHE A 61 -4.41 -3.90 -24.83
CA PHE A 61 -5.68 -3.33 -24.34
C PHE A 61 -6.40 -2.50 -25.40
N ARG A 62 -5.65 -1.75 -26.21
CA ARG A 62 -6.21 -0.93 -27.28
C ARG A 62 -6.83 -1.76 -28.41
N LEU A 63 -6.40 -3.00 -28.63
CA LEU A 63 -7.09 -3.91 -29.55
C LEU A 63 -8.57 -4.05 -29.19
N PHE A 64 -8.90 -4.23 -27.91
CA PHE A 64 -10.28 -4.32 -27.43
C PHE A 64 -11.06 -3.00 -27.50
N SER A 65 -10.41 -1.89 -27.81
CA SER A 65 -11.09 -0.61 -28.11
C SER A 65 -11.61 -0.54 -29.55
N LEU A 66 -11.12 -1.42 -30.44
CA LEU A 66 -11.58 -1.49 -31.82
C LEU A 66 -12.79 -2.40 -31.95
N PRO A 67 -13.75 -2.09 -32.84
CA PRO A 67 -14.82 -3.02 -33.18
C PRO A 67 -14.22 -4.30 -33.76
N ALA A 68 -14.69 -5.46 -33.28
CA ALA A 68 -14.16 -6.76 -33.67
C ALA A 68 -15.27 -7.69 -34.14
N ASN A 69 -14.98 -8.48 -35.18
CA ASN A 69 -15.85 -9.54 -35.66
C ASN A 69 -15.19 -10.91 -35.44
N VAL A 70 -15.99 -11.88 -35.00
CA VAL A 70 -15.56 -13.28 -34.89
C VAL A 70 -15.64 -13.91 -36.29
N VAL A 71 -14.49 -14.28 -36.85
CA VAL A 71 -14.41 -14.88 -38.20
C VAL A 71 -14.24 -16.40 -38.12
N GLU A 72 -13.66 -16.91 -37.04
CA GLU A 72 -13.44 -18.34 -36.84
C GLU A 72 -13.50 -18.69 -35.35
N GLU A 73 -14.16 -19.77 -34.97
CA GLU A 73 -14.19 -20.30 -33.60
C GLU A 73 -13.25 -21.51 -33.48
N ASN A 74 -12.59 -21.70 -32.34
CA ASN A 74 -11.65 -22.80 -32.06
C ASN A 74 -10.43 -22.88 -32.99
N CYS A 75 -9.75 -21.75 -33.24
CA CYS A 75 -8.47 -21.78 -33.96
C CYS A 75 -7.37 -22.42 -33.10
N ASP A 76 -6.53 -23.26 -33.73
CA ASP A 76 -5.28 -23.69 -33.12
C ASP A 76 -4.35 -22.49 -32.93
N VAL A 77 -4.03 -22.21 -31.67
CA VAL A 77 -3.10 -21.15 -31.29
C VAL A 77 -1.73 -21.77 -31.10
N VAL A 78 -0.81 -21.46 -32.01
CA VAL A 78 0.58 -21.92 -31.91
C VAL A 78 1.21 -21.26 -30.67
N PRO A 79 1.75 -22.04 -29.71
CA PRO A 79 2.43 -21.48 -28.55
C PRO A 79 3.71 -20.76 -29.01
N ASN A 80 3.84 -19.46 -28.71
CA ASN A 80 5.10 -18.77 -28.89
C ASN A 80 6.04 -19.17 -27.73
N PRO A 81 7.28 -19.64 -27.99
CA PRO A 81 8.24 -19.99 -26.94
C PRO A 81 8.60 -18.83 -26.01
N ASP A 82 8.50 -17.58 -26.48
CA ASP A 82 8.80 -16.38 -25.67
C ASP A 82 7.63 -15.91 -24.79
N PHE A 83 6.48 -16.57 -24.90
CA PHE A 83 5.30 -16.25 -24.09
C PHE A 83 5.56 -16.39 -22.60
N SER A 84 6.10 -17.55 -22.16
CA SER A 84 6.38 -17.80 -20.75
C SER A 84 7.35 -16.78 -20.18
N ARG A 85 8.40 -16.45 -20.94
CA ARG A 85 9.40 -15.45 -20.56
C ARG A 85 8.80 -14.05 -20.43
N THR A 86 7.94 -13.65 -21.36
CA THR A 86 7.30 -12.32 -21.32
C THR A 86 6.29 -12.22 -20.18
N LEU A 87 5.53 -13.30 -19.93
CA LEU A 87 4.61 -13.39 -18.82
C LEU A 87 5.35 -13.32 -17.46
N GLU A 88 6.46 -14.05 -17.33
CA GLU A 88 7.31 -14.01 -16.14
C GLU A 88 7.94 -12.63 -15.91
N SER A 89 8.41 -11.96 -16.97
CA SER A 89 8.95 -10.60 -16.87
C SER A 89 7.90 -9.64 -16.32
N ARG A 90 6.71 -9.60 -16.92
CA ARG A 90 5.64 -8.69 -16.48
C ARG A 90 5.15 -9.00 -15.06
N LYS A 91 5.12 -10.29 -14.71
CA LYS A 91 4.84 -10.72 -13.34
C LYS A 91 5.86 -10.12 -12.36
N MET A 92 7.15 -10.20 -12.68
CA MET A 92 8.19 -9.66 -11.81
C MET A 92 8.07 -8.14 -11.68
N ASP A 93 7.79 -7.43 -12.78
CA ASP A 93 7.60 -5.97 -12.75
C ASP A 93 6.45 -5.56 -11.81
N ILE A 94 5.32 -6.28 -11.85
CA ILE A 94 4.17 -6.03 -10.96
C ILE A 94 4.53 -6.32 -9.50
N ILE A 95 5.24 -7.42 -9.23
CA ILE A 95 5.65 -7.77 -7.87
C ILE A 95 6.61 -6.71 -7.32
N GLU A 96 7.58 -6.25 -8.12
CA GLU A 96 8.53 -5.23 -7.72
C GLU A 96 7.85 -3.90 -7.40
N ASP A 97 6.88 -3.47 -8.23
CA ASP A 97 6.10 -2.26 -7.96
C ASP A 97 5.30 -2.36 -6.64
N ILE A 98 4.65 -3.50 -6.40
CA ILE A 98 3.93 -3.77 -5.14
C ILE A 98 4.90 -3.73 -3.95
N GLU A 99 6.07 -4.35 -4.06
CA GLU A 99 7.09 -4.33 -3.00
C GLU A 99 7.58 -2.91 -2.71
N GLN A 100 7.82 -2.11 -3.74
CA GLN A 100 8.24 -0.71 -3.58
C GLN A 100 7.13 0.13 -2.91
N ARG A 101 5.87 -0.04 -3.32
CA ARG A 101 4.72 0.64 -2.70
C ARG A 101 4.54 0.22 -1.25
N ASN A 102 4.66 -1.07 -0.94
CA ASN A 102 4.55 -1.60 0.41
C ASN A 102 5.68 -1.09 1.32
N THR A 103 6.91 -1.04 0.80
CA THR A 103 8.05 -0.49 1.52
C THR A 103 7.82 0.97 1.89
N ARG A 104 7.39 1.78 0.92
CA ARG A 104 7.09 3.19 1.16
C ARG A 104 5.97 3.39 2.17
N PHE A 105 4.90 2.59 2.05
CA PHE A 105 3.80 2.62 3.02
C PHE A 105 4.29 2.31 4.44
N PHE A 106 5.14 1.29 4.60
CA PHE A 106 5.71 0.94 5.89
C PHE A 106 6.57 2.05 6.48
N GLU A 107 7.47 2.63 5.69
CA GLU A 107 8.32 3.75 6.14
C GLU A 107 7.48 4.95 6.58
N ASP A 108 6.42 5.28 5.83
CA ASP A 108 5.51 6.37 6.15
C ASP A 108 4.72 6.11 7.44
N GLU A 109 4.17 4.90 7.63
CA GLU A 109 3.44 4.54 8.86
C GLU A 109 4.36 4.48 10.08
N MET A 110 5.55 3.87 9.96
CA MET A 110 6.56 3.89 11.02
C MET A 110 6.96 5.31 11.39
N GLY A 111 7.20 6.17 10.40
CA GLY A 111 7.55 7.57 10.62
C GLY A 111 6.43 8.37 11.30
N LYS A 112 5.16 8.03 11.05
CA LYS A 112 4.02 8.63 11.78
C LYS A 112 3.98 8.19 13.22
N LEU A 113 4.16 6.88 13.49
CA LEU A 113 4.20 6.35 14.85
C LEU A 113 5.35 6.96 15.66
N ASP A 114 6.54 7.10 15.06
CA ASP A 114 7.68 7.75 15.72
C ASP A 114 7.41 9.21 16.07
N LYS A 115 6.88 10.00 15.12
CA LYS A 115 6.54 11.40 15.36
C LYS A 115 5.47 11.53 16.44
N TRP A 116 4.45 10.68 16.39
CA TRP A 116 3.38 10.68 17.37
C TRP A 116 3.92 10.32 18.77
N ALA A 117 4.83 9.35 18.87
CA ALA A 117 5.51 8.99 20.11
C ALA A 117 6.28 10.18 20.70
N ASP A 118 7.07 10.85 19.86
CA ASP A 118 7.88 11.99 20.26
C ASP A 118 7.01 13.16 20.75
N ASP A 119 5.94 13.48 20.03
CA ASP A 119 5.04 14.58 20.37
C ASP A 119 4.26 14.29 21.65
N LEU A 120 3.76 13.06 21.80
CA LEU A 120 3.05 12.62 23.01
C LEU A 120 3.96 12.63 24.24
N LYS A 121 5.18 12.11 24.09
CA LYS A 121 6.21 12.14 25.14
C LYS A 121 6.53 13.57 25.56
N LYS A 122 6.80 14.47 24.61
CA LYS A 122 7.08 15.89 24.91
C LYS A 122 5.92 16.56 25.64
N ALA A 123 4.68 16.30 25.22
CA ALA A 123 3.50 16.87 25.85
C ALA A 123 3.35 16.41 27.31
N LEU A 124 3.45 15.09 27.56
CA LEU A 124 3.33 14.52 28.91
C LEU A 124 4.52 14.91 29.81
N GLU A 125 5.75 14.95 29.29
CA GLU A 125 6.93 15.43 30.03
C GLU A 125 6.78 16.90 30.43
N ALA A 126 6.24 17.75 29.55
CA ALA A 126 5.97 19.15 29.85
C ALA A 126 4.93 19.29 30.97
N GLU A 127 3.82 18.54 30.91
CA GLU A 127 2.81 18.52 31.97
C GLU A 127 3.38 18.04 33.31
N ILE A 128 4.17 16.96 33.32
CA ILE A 128 4.83 16.45 34.53
C ILE A 128 5.77 17.49 35.12
N LYS A 129 6.52 18.20 34.27
CA LYS A 129 7.43 19.27 34.69
C LYS A 129 6.69 20.45 35.30
N GLU A 130 5.52 20.79 34.79
CA GLU A 130 4.68 21.85 35.35
C GLU A 130 4.11 21.45 36.72
N LEU A 131 3.61 20.22 36.85
CA LEU A 131 3.19 19.66 38.14
C LEU A 131 4.34 19.67 39.16
N ASP A 132 5.58 19.38 38.73
CA ASP A 132 6.76 19.45 39.60
C ASP A 132 7.09 20.86 40.07
N LYS A 133 6.84 21.89 39.26
CA LYS A 133 7.00 23.29 39.67
C LYS A 133 5.93 23.69 40.69
N GLU A 134 4.67 23.36 40.43
CA GLU A 134 3.54 23.66 41.32
C GLU A 134 3.72 22.98 42.69
N ILE A 135 4.11 21.70 42.72
CA ILE A 135 4.42 20.98 43.96
C ILE A 135 5.56 21.67 44.72
N LYS A 136 6.62 22.12 44.03
CA LYS A 136 7.72 22.84 44.67
C LYS A 136 7.27 24.18 45.25
N GLN A 137 6.41 24.92 44.55
CA GLN A 137 5.86 26.19 45.03
C GLN A 137 4.99 25.98 46.28
N LEU A 138 4.02 25.05 46.22
CA LEU A 138 3.17 24.73 47.37
C LEU A 138 3.98 24.24 48.58
N LYS A 139 5.04 23.45 48.36
CA LYS A 139 5.96 23.03 49.44
C LYS A 139 6.69 24.21 50.07
N ARG A 140 7.03 25.25 49.32
CA ARG A 140 7.64 26.49 49.87
C ARG A 140 6.62 27.30 50.65
N GLU A 141 5.40 27.45 50.13
CA GLU A 141 4.31 28.16 50.80
C GLU A 141 3.90 27.48 52.11
N ALA A 142 3.78 26.14 52.11
CA ALA A 142 3.48 25.35 53.31
C ALA A 142 4.48 25.54 54.46
N LYS A 143 5.75 25.83 54.15
CA LYS A 143 6.79 26.12 55.15
C LYS A 143 6.63 27.49 55.80
N ARG A 144 5.98 28.44 55.12
CA ARG A 144 5.79 29.82 55.59
C ARG A 144 4.50 30.02 56.39
N ILE A 145 3.58 29.06 56.37
CA ILE A 145 2.30 29.16 57.08
C ILE A 145 2.48 28.80 58.57
N PRO A 146 2.18 29.72 59.50
CA PRO A 146 2.28 29.47 60.94
C PRO A 146 1.05 28.74 61.50
N VAL A 147 -0.11 28.84 60.84
CA VAL A 147 -1.38 28.26 61.30
C VAL A 147 -1.51 26.80 60.88
N LEU A 148 -1.62 25.89 61.86
CA LEU A 148 -1.70 24.44 61.60
C LEU A 148 -2.86 24.06 60.67
N LYS A 149 -4.04 24.66 60.86
CA LYS A 149 -5.24 24.38 60.05
C LYS A 149 -5.02 24.67 58.56
N ASP A 150 -4.38 25.80 58.25
CA ASP A 150 -4.11 26.18 56.86
C ASP A 150 -2.90 25.41 56.30
N LYS A 151 -1.92 25.06 57.14
CA LYS A 151 -0.83 24.15 56.76
C LYS A 151 -1.34 22.78 56.34
N LEU A 152 -2.35 22.23 57.04
CA LEU A 152 -3.00 20.96 56.67
C LEU A 152 -3.74 21.06 55.32
N LYS A 153 -4.38 22.19 55.01
CA LYS A 153 -5.02 22.40 53.69
C LYS A 153 -4.00 22.35 52.56
N VAL A 154 -2.89 23.08 52.69
CA VAL A 154 -1.82 23.07 51.69
C VAL A 154 -1.17 21.69 51.58
N GLN A 155 -1.01 20.97 52.68
CA GLN A 155 -0.48 19.61 52.62
C GLN A 155 -1.41 18.61 51.91
N ARG A 156 -2.73 18.75 52.05
CA ARG A 156 -3.71 17.99 51.26
C ARG A 156 -3.59 18.31 49.77
N GLN A 157 -3.51 19.60 49.42
CA GLN A 157 -3.30 20.01 48.03
C GLN A 157 -2.01 19.40 47.45
N ILE A 158 -0.88 19.45 48.18
CA ILE A 158 0.38 18.83 47.74
C ILE A 158 0.18 17.33 47.45
N LYS A 159 -0.54 16.60 48.31
CA LYS A 159 -0.84 15.18 48.11
C LYS A 159 -1.68 14.95 46.84
N ASP A 160 -2.65 15.80 46.56
CA ASP A 160 -3.49 15.71 45.36
C ASP A 160 -2.66 15.98 44.09
N TRP A 161 -1.78 16.97 44.11
CA TRP A 161 -0.86 17.26 43.00
C TRP A 161 0.17 16.13 42.79
N GLU A 162 0.69 15.54 43.85
CA GLU A 162 1.58 14.37 43.77
C GLU A 162 0.87 13.14 43.18
N LYS A 163 -0.42 12.94 43.51
CA LYS A 163 -1.26 11.91 42.90
C LYS A 163 -1.43 12.13 41.41
N LYS A 164 -1.80 13.35 40.98
CA LYS A 164 -1.93 13.70 39.55
C LYS A 164 -0.61 13.49 38.79
N ARG A 165 0.53 13.84 39.38
CA ARG A 165 1.85 13.59 38.78
C ARG A 165 2.12 12.10 38.60
N LYS A 166 1.78 11.27 39.58
CA LYS A 166 1.92 9.82 39.48
C LYS A 166 1.05 9.25 38.36
N GLU A 167 -0.21 9.70 38.26
CA GLU A 167 -1.13 9.31 37.19
C GLU A 167 -0.57 9.67 35.81
N LYS A 168 -0.07 10.90 35.63
CA LYS A 168 0.54 11.33 34.35
C LYS A 168 1.80 10.54 33.99
N ARG A 169 2.60 10.14 34.97
CA ARG A 169 3.75 9.24 34.75
C ARG A 169 3.31 7.83 34.33
N SER A 170 2.29 7.27 34.98
CA SER A 170 1.73 5.97 34.57
C SER A 170 1.25 6.04 33.13
N LYS A 171 0.49 7.09 32.80
CA LYS A 171 -0.01 7.32 31.45
C LYS A 171 1.12 7.43 30.42
N LEU A 172 2.24 8.09 30.75
CA LEU A 172 3.39 8.15 29.84
C LEU A 172 3.92 6.76 29.48
N PHE A 173 4.03 5.86 30.46
CA PHE A 173 4.48 4.49 30.19
C PHE A 173 3.43 3.69 29.40
N GLU A 174 2.16 3.78 29.78
CA GLU A 174 1.06 3.09 29.08
C GLU A 174 0.99 3.49 27.59
N GLU A 175 1.14 4.78 27.29
CA GLU A 175 1.12 5.26 25.91
C GLU A 175 2.40 4.89 25.14
N GLN A 176 3.55 4.80 25.81
CA GLN A 176 4.79 4.30 25.20
C GLN A 176 4.66 2.82 24.82
N ASP A 177 4.16 2.01 25.74
CA ASP A 177 3.92 0.58 25.52
C ASP A 177 2.91 0.39 24.38
N ALA A 178 1.83 1.17 24.34
CA ALA A 178 0.83 1.10 23.27
C ALA A 178 1.40 1.44 21.88
N ILE A 179 2.38 2.35 21.79
CA ILE A 179 3.06 2.67 20.53
C ILE A 179 4.01 1.56 20.12
N GLU A 180 4.74 0.96 21.08
CA GLU A 180 5.58 -0.21 20.79
C GLU A 180 4.73 -1.38 20.28
N GLU A 181 3.59 -1.67 20.93
CA GLU A 181 2.65 -2.69 20.46
C GLU A 181 2.14 -2.42 19.03
N GLN A 182 1.86 -1.15 18.69
CA GLN A 182 1.45 -0.79 17.33
C GLN A 182 2.57 -0.98 16.30
N LYS A 183 3.83 -0.68 16.67
CA LYS A 183 4.98 -0.92 15.80
C LYS A 183 5.19 -2.41 15.57
N ASP A 184 5.14 -3.21 16.62
CA ASP A 184 5.27 -4.66 16.54
C ASP A 184 4.15 -5.27 15.70
N ALA A 185 2.90 -4.83 15.90
CA ALA A 185 1.77 -5.25 15.08
C ALA A 185 1.95 -4.90 13.59
N LEU A 186 2.50 -3.73 13.28
CA LEU A 186 2.80 -3.33 11.91
C LEU A 186 3.87 -4.25 11.29
N ILE A 187 4.93 -4.57 12.04
CA ILE A 187 5.99 -5.49 11.62
C ILE A 187 5.41 -6.89 11.35
N GLU A 188 4.64 -7.45 12.30
CA GLU A 188 4.00 -8.76 12.14
C GLU A 188 3.04 -8.80 10.94
N SER A 189 2.29 -7.71 10.71
CA SER A 189 1.41 -7.61 9.56
C SER A 189 2.17 -7.69 8.24
N ILE A 190 3.37 -7.10 8.18
CA ILE A 190 4.20 -7.13 6.97
C ILE A 190 4.90 -8.47 6.84
N GLU A 191 5.49 -9.01 7.91
CA GLU A 191 6.15 -10.32 7.88
C GLU A 191 5.20 -11.45 7.46
N SER A 192 3.96 -11.43 7.96
CA SER A 192 2.94 -12.41 7.59
C SER A 192 2.55 -12.31 6.11
N ARG A 193 2.57 -11.11 5.53
CA ARG A 193 2.20 -10.81 4.14
C ARG A 193 3.36 -10.83 3.16
N LEU A 194 4.60 -10.81 3.66
CA LEU A 194 5.82 -11.00 2.86
C LEU A 194 5.88 -12.41 2.24
N LYS A 195 5.16 -13.37 2.83
CA LYS A 195 4.88 -14.69 2.24
C LYS A 195 3.79 -14.54 1.17
N GLN A 196 4.08 -13.77 0.13
CA GLN A 196 3.17 -13.47 -0.97
C GLN A 196 2.59 -14.77 -1.54
N LYS A 197 1.26 -14.87 -1.56
CA LYS A 197 0.57 -15.87 -2.39
C LYS A 197 0.27 -15.22 -3.73
N THR A 198 1.04 -15.61 -4.73
CA THR A 198 0.79 -15.21 -6.11
C THR A 198 0.11 -16.36 -6.85
N THR A 199 -1.11 -16.12 -7.33
CA THR A 199 -1.82 -17.06 -8.20
C THR A 199 -1.98 -16.45 -9.59
N ILE A 200 -1.83 -17.26 -10.62
CA ILE A 200 -1.99 -16.84 -12.01
C ILE A 200 -3.01 -17.77 -12.65
N SER A 201 -4.02 -17.19 -13.29
CA SER A 201 -5.04 -17.90 -14.07
C SER A 201 -5.02 -17.38 -15.51
N GLU A 202 -5.08 -18.27 -16.50
CA GLU A 202 -5.30 -17.86 -17.89
C GLU A 202 -6.80 -17.59 -18.07
N LEU A 203 -7.17 -16.36 -18.46
CA LEU A 203 -8.57 -15.99 -18.68
C LEU A 203 -9.04 -16.48 -20.05
N PHE A 204 -8.30 -16.09 -21.10
CA PHE A 204 -8.60 -16.50 -22.46
C PHE A 204 -7.40 -16.29 -23.39
N LYS A 205 -7.49 -16.93 -24.56
CA LYS A 205 -6.50 -16.86 -25.63
C LYS A 205 -7.21 -16.67 -26.97
N ILE A 206 -6.75 -15.69 -27.75
CA ILE A 206 -7.32 -15.37 -29.06
C ILE A 206 -6.23 -15.29 -30.12
N LYS A 207 -6.62 -15.59 -31.36
CA LYS A 207 -5.90 -15.17 -32.55
C LYS A 207 -6.50 -13.85 -33.03
N TRP A 208 -5.68 -12.84 -33.23
CA TRP A 208 -6.12 -11.50 -33.63
C TRP A 208 -5.58 -11.15 -35.03
N ARG A 209 -6.31 -10.30 -35.74
CA ARG A 209 -5.89 -9.67 -36.99
C ARG A 209 -6.45 -8.26 -37.02
N ILE A 210 -5.66 -7.30 -37.48
CA ILE A 210 -6.15 -5.92 -37.70
C ILE A 210 -6.34 -5.71 -39.21
N GLN A 211 -7.49 -5.17 -39.58
CA GLN A 211 -7.83 -4.77 -40.94
C GLN A 211 -8.14 -3.27 -41.03
#